data_AF-A0A395J0B6-F1
#
_entry.id   AF-A0A395J0B6-F1
#
_cell.length_a   1.000
_cell.length_b   1.000
_cell.length_c   1.000
_cell.angle_alpha   90.00
_cell.angle_beta   90.00
_cell.angle_gamma   90.00
#
_symmetry.space_group_name_H-M   'P 1'
#
loop_
_entity.id
_entity.type
_entity.pdbx_description
1 polymer ?
#
loop_
_entity_poly.entity_id
_entity_poly.type
_entity_poly.pdbx_seq_one_letter_code
_entity_poly.pdbx_strand_id
1 'polypeptide(L)'
;MASDISEASEKLVFDTKGDALLIFTQRSEDAGTGKGSPSKSSILKRKSPHDVSNTITMLVSSRYMALASPVFDAMLAHEKFKEGFELKTSAKVEIALPDDGPIAFEILASVIHHRNKSISKSASFKPLTNLAGLTEKYLMHEALQIVSQLWLDNVSTDYSSLPSG
;
A
#
# COMPACT_ATOMS: atom_id res chain seq x y z
N MET A 1 -30.99 22.38 1.16
CA MET A 1 -30.22 21.83 2.29
C MET A 1 -29.33 20.75 1.70
N ALA A 2 -28.09 21.09 1.35
CA ALA A 2 -27.14 20.14 0.79
C ALA A 2 -26.55 19.34 1.96
N SER A 3 -26.69 18.02 1.89
CA SER A 3 -26.10 17.10 2.86
C SER A 3 -24.60 17.03 2.61
N ASP A 4 -23.80 17.53 3.55
CA ASP A 4 -22.37 17.23 3.64
C ASP A 4 -22.22 15.72 3.81
N ILE A 5 -21.87 15.03 2.73
CA ILE A 5 -21.27 13.70 2.81
C ILE A 5 -19.80 13.98 3.14
N SER A 6 -19.46 13.94 4.42
CA SER A 6 -18.07 13.89 4.85
C SER A 6 -17.48 12.58 4.34
N GLU A 7 -16.86 12.61 3.16
CA GLU A 7 -16.04 11.53 2.64
C GLU A 7 -14.92 11.25 3.66
N ALA A 8 -14.94 10.08 4.27
CA ALA A 8 -14.07 9.72 5.39
C ALA A 8 -12.71 9.25 4.87
N SER A 9 -11.63 9.94 5.24
CA SER A 9 -10.27 9.42 5.07
C SER A 9 -10.05 8.25 6.03
N GLU A 10 -9.65 7.10 5.51
CA GLU A 10 -9.28 5.95 6.33
C GLU A 10 -7.86 6.12 6.86
N LYS A 11 -7.68 5.96 8.17
CA LYS A 11 -6.39 6.08 8.84
C LYS A 11 -6.01 4.77 9.51
N LEU A 12 -4.94 4.16 9.03
CA LEU A 12 -4.34 2.96 9.60
C LEU A 12 -3.11 3.35 10.42
N VAL A 13 -2.97 2.79 11.61
CA VAL A 13 -1.82 3.05 12.49
C VAL A 13 -1.07 1.73 12.71
N PHE A 14 0.18 1.68 12.23
CA PHE A 14 1.09 0.54 12.40
C PHE A 14 2.07 0.77 13.53
N ASP A 15 2.50 2.03 13.72
CA ASP A 15 3.28 2.45 14.86
C ASP A 15 2.68 3.70 15.49
N THR A 16 2.27 3.59 16.76
CA THR A 16 1.78 4.74 17.54
C THR A 16 2.82 5.83 17.77
N LYS A 17 4.10 5.48 17.66
CA LYS A 17 5.25 6.39 17.72
C LYS A 17 5.85 6.63 16.33
N GLY A 18 5.13 6.23 15.28
CA GLY A 18 5.55 6.42 13.90
C GLY A 18 5.76 7.89 13.57
N ASP A 19 6.69 8.11 12.67
CA ASP A 19 7.19 9.40 12.20
C ASP A 19 7.03 9.55 10.68
N ALA A 20 6.57 8.53 9.97
CA ALA A 20 6.26 8.60 8.55
C ALA A 20 4.77 8.34 8.30
N LEU A 21 4.10 9.27 7.62
CA LEU A 21 2.71 9.13 7.18
C LEU A 21 2.69 8.86 5.68
N LEU A 22 2.34 7.63 5.30
CA LEU A 22 2.15 7.26 3.90
C LEU A 22 0.74 7.64 3.45
N ILE A 23 0.61 8.26 2.27
CA ILE A 23 -0.66 8.80 1.77
C ILE A 23 -0.98 8.17 0.42
N PHE A 24 -2.05 7.39 0.35
CA PHE A 24 -2.50 6.66 -0.84
C PHE A 24 -3.75 7.28 -1.43
N THR A 25 -3.91 7.18 -2.75
CA THR A 25 -5.18 7.52 -3.42
C THR A 25 -6.06 6.28 -3.51
N GLN A 26 -7.27 6.33 -2.96
CA GLN A 26 -8.26 5.30 -3.18
C GLN A 26 -8.81 5.47 -4.61
N ARG A 27 -8.56 4.49 -5.47
CA ARG A 27 -9.25 4.37 -6.75
C ARG A 27 -10.43 3.43 -6.50
N SER A 28 -11.64 3.99 -6.49
CA SER A 28 -12.87 3.20 -6.45
C SER A 28 -12.80 2.19 -7.58
N GLU A 29 -12.81 0.90 -7.26
CA GLU A 29 -12.84 -0.14 -8.28
C GLU A 29 -14.21 -0.05 -8.96
N ASP A 30 -14.22 0.53 -10.16
CA ASP A 30 -15.43 0.70 -10.96
C ASP A 30 -16.09 -0.67 -11.16
N ALA A 31 -17.36 -0.71 -10.81
CA ALA A 31 -18.21 -1.86 -11.00
C ALA A 31 -18.29 -2.25 -12.47
N GLY A 32 -18.10 -3.54 -12.76
CA GLY A 32 -18.88 -4.23 -13.78
C GLY A 32 -18.51 -4.03 -15.25
N THR A 33 -18.30 -5.18 -15.90
CA THR A 33 -18.40 -5.43 -17.35
C THR A 33 -19.49 -4.64 -18.06
N GLY A 34 -19.13 -3.94 -19.15
CA GLY A 34 -20.08 -3.39 -20.13
C GLY A 34 -19.41 -3.08 -21.47
N LYS A 35 -19.69 -3.90 -22.49
CA LYS A 35 -19.29 -3.65 -23.89
C LYS A 35 -19.87 -2.31 -24.38
N GLY A 36 -19.05 -1.51 -25.04
CA GLY A 36 -19.53 -0.40 -25.88
C GLY A 36 -18.45 0.64 -26.16
N SER A 37 -17.89 0.62 -27.36
CA SER A 37 -17.25 1.82 -27.94
C SER A 37 -18.35 2.85 -28.23
N PRO A 38 -18.14 4.15 -27.96
CA PRO A 38 -17.74 5.01 -29.07
C PRO A 38 -16.77 6.15 -28.69
N SER A 39 -16.06 6.62 -29.71
CA SER A 39 -15.20 7.80 -29.70
C SER A 39 -15.90 9.10 -29.28
N LYS A 40 -15.24 9.93 -28.45
CA LYS A 40 -14.90 11.35 -28.73
C LYS A 40 -14.37 12.07 -27.48
N SER A 41 -13.26 12.76 -27.69
CA SER A 41 -12.78 13.98 -27.01
C SER A 41 -13.64 14.57 -25.87
N SER A 42 -13.09 14.58 -24.66
CA SER A 42 -13.22 15.71 -23.72
C SER A 42 -11.96 15.73 -22.83
N ILE A 43 -11.03 16.64 -23.12
CA ILE A 43 -10.87 17.91 -22.40
C ILE A 43 -10.49 17.67 -20.92
N LEU A 44 -9.18 17.73 -20.67
CA LEU A 44 -8.52 18.38 -19.54
C LEU A 44 -9.40 18.62 -18.29
N LYS A 45 -9.56 17.60 -17.43
CA LYS A 45 -9.75 17.84 -16.00
C LYS A 45 -8.38 17.78 -15.33
N ARG A 46 -7.71 18.93 -15.26
CA ARG A 46 -6.63 19.16 -14.28
C ARG A 46 -7.24 18.89 -12.91
N LYS A 47 -6.96 17.73 -12.30
CA LYS A 47 -7.22 17.51 -10.88
C LYS A 47 -6.40 18.54 -10.11
N SER A 48 -7.07 19.36 -9.31
CA SER A 48 -6.39 20.26 -8.38
C SER A 48 -5.66 19.44 -7.32
N PRO A 49 -4.55 19.94 -6.74
CA PRO A 49 -3.74 19.20 -5.77
C PRO A 49 -4.40 18.91 -4.40
N HIS A 50 -5.70 19.14 -4.22
CA HIS A 50 -6.31 19.22 -2.88
C HIS A 50 -7.62 18.45 -2.68
N ASP A 51 -7.94 17.48 -3.55
CA ASP A 51 -9.09 16.59 -3.36
C ASP A 51 -8.74 15.48 -2.34
N VAL A 52 -8.83 15.79 -1.05
CA VAL A 52 -8.39 14.94 0.08
C VAL A 52 -9.36 13.79 0.37
N SER A 53 -10.50 13.75 -0.32
CA SER A 53 -11.69 13.04 0.12
C SER A 53 -11.70 11.53 -0.17
N ASN A 54 -10.73 11.03 -0.95
CA ASN A 54 -10.58 9.59 -1.20
C ASN A 54 -9.14 9.12 -0.92
N THR A 55 -8.66 9.41 0.30
CA THR A 55 -7.28 9.08 0.70
C THR A 55 -7.24 8.08 1.86
N ILE A 56 -6.34 7.10 1.74
CA ILE A 56 -5.99 6.16 2.80
C ILE A 56 -4.63 6.57 3.34
N THR A 57 -4.48 6.64 4.66
CA THR A 57 -3.22 7.01 5.31
C THR A 57 -2.71 5.89 6.21
N MET A 58 -1.39 5.69 6.23
CA MET A 58 -0.74 4.72 7.11
C MET A 58 0.35 5.40 7.92
N LEU A 59 0.21 5.39 9.25
CA LEU A 59 1.26 5.85 10.16
C LEU A 59 2.23 4.71 10.49
N VAL A 60 3.48 4.86 10.03
CA VAL A 60 4.54 3.85 10.10
C VAL A 60 5.82 4.43 10.72
N SER A 61 6.80 3.57 10.99
CA SER A 61 8.12 3.96 11.47
C SER A 61 9.05 4.07 10.28
N SER A 62 9.58 5.27 10.03
CA SER A 62 10.59 5.56 9.02
C SER A 62 11.77 4.60 9.14
N ARG A 63 12.19 4.27 10.36
CA ARG A 63 13.29 3.35 10.66
C ARG A 63 13.00 1.92 10.22
N TYR A 64 11.81 1.40 10.47
CA TYR A 64 11.46 0.05 10.02
C TYR A 64 11.29 -0.01 8.51
N MET A 65 10.73 1.04 7.90
CA MET A 65 10.63 1.14 6.45
C MET A 65 12.02 1.18 5.79
N ALA A 66 12.94 2.00 6.30
CA ALA A 66 14.32 2.08 5.81
C ALA A 66 15.06 0.74 5.98
N LEU A 67 14.90 0.08 7.13
CA LEU A 67 15.53 -1.23 7.36
C LEU A 67 15.02 -2.30 6.38
N ALA A 68 13.74 -2.27 6.03
CA ALA A 68 13.11 -3.27 5.18
C ALA A 68 13.25 -2.99 3.67
N SER A 69 13.58 -1.76 3.29
CA SER A 69 13.59 -1.32 1.90
C SER A 69 14.77 -0.39 1.62
N PRO A 70 15.72 -0.80 0.77
CA PRO A 70 16.78 0.09 0.27
C PRO A 70 16.26 1.36 -0.40
N VAL A 71 15.06 1.30 -1.00
CA VAL A 71 14.42 2.46 -1.64
C VAL A 71 13.94 3.46 -0.59
N PHE A 72 13.29 2.99 0.47
CA PHE A 72 12.93 3.86 1.59
C PHE A 72 14.16 4.36 2.35
N ASP A 73 15.19 3.53 2.51
CA ASP A 73 16.45 3.95 3.12
C ASP A 73 17.08 5.12 2.36
N ALA A 74 17.26 4.98 1.04
CA ALA A 74 17.79 6.04 0.21
C ALA A 74 16.95 7.33 0.27
N MET A 75 15.61 7.19 0.26
CA MET A 75 14.68 8.31 0.31
C MET A 75 14.68 9.05 1.66
N LEU A 76 14.82 8.33 2.77
CA LEU A 76 14.66 8.86 4.13
C LEU A 76 16.00 9.23 4.79
N ALA A 77 17.09 8.55 4.45
CA ALA A 77 18.41 8.77 5.07
C ALA A 77 19.13 10.02 4.52
N HIS A 78 18.72 10.53 3.36
CA HIS A 78 19.43 11.60 2.67
C HIS A 78 18.61 12.90 2.57
N GLU A 79 19.17 14.00 3.08
CA GLU A 79 18.62 15.36 2.96
C GLU A 79 18.55 15.91 1.53
N LYS A 80 19.10 15.16 0.56
CA LYS A 80 18.96 15.49 -0.87
C LYS A 80 17.54 15.24 -1.37
N PHE A 81 16.80 14.34 -0.71
CA PHE A 81 15.39 14.13 -0.95
C PHE A 81 14.57 14.99 0.01
N LYS A 82 13.41 15.44 -0.47
CA LYS A 82 12.47 16.25 0.31
C LYS A 82 12.07 15.52 1.60
N GLU A 83 11.79 14.22 1.48
CA GLU A 83 11.34 13.35 2.54
C GLU A 83 12.38 13.22 3.65
N GLY A 84 13.65 12.94 3.30
CA GLY A 84 14.74 12.88 4.27
C GLY A 84 15.03 14.22 4.95
N PHE A 85 14.94 15.33 4.19
CA PHE A 85 15.08 16.67 4.77
C PHE A 85 13.95 17.00 5.76
N GLU A 86 12.71 16.72 5.40
CA GLU A 86 11.54 16.92 6.28
C GLU A 86 11.63 16.05 7.54
N LEU A 87 11.97 14.77 7.39
CA LEU A 87 12.14 13.86 8.52
C LEU A 87 13.20 14.37 9.50
N LYS A 88 14.34 14.87 9.01
CA LYS A 88 15.41 15.40 9.85
C LYS A 88 15.03 16.70 10.55
N THR A 89 14.31 17.59 9.87
CA THR A 89 13.99 18.94 10.37
C THR A 89 12.76 18.97 11.28
N SER A 90 11.75 18.15 10.98
CA SER A 90 10.45 18.16 11.66
C SER A 90 10.20 16.91 12.51
N ALA A 91 11.13 15.95 12.51
CA ALA A 91 11.00 14.63 13.13
C ALA A 91 9.80 13.81 12.62
N LYS A 92 9.16 14.26 11.55
CA LYS A 92 8.02 13.63 10.87
C LYS A 92 8.07 13.93 9.39
N VAL A 93 7.52 13.03 8.58
CA VAL A 93 7.45 13.17 7.11
C VAL A 93 6.14 12.64 6.56
N GLU A 94 5.64 13.27 5.50
CA GLU A 94 4.50 12.80 4.71
C GLU A 94 4.99 12.33 3.35
N ILE A 95 4.62 11.11 2.95
CA ILE A 95 5.09 10.48 1.71
C ILE A 95 3.87 10.13 0.86
N ALA A 96 3.71 10.83 -0.26
CA ALA A 96 2.62 10.59 -1.19
C ALA A 96 2.94 9.39 -2.10
N LEU A 97 2.05 8.40 -2.09
CA LEU A 97 2.13 7.15 -2.86
C LEU A 97 0.88 6.98 -3.75
N PRO A 98 0.63 7.90 -4.70
CA PRO A 98 -0.64 7.95 -5.46
C PRO A 98 -0.84 6.78 -6.44
N ASP A 99 0.24 6.08 -6.78
CA ASP A 99 0.24 4.97 -7.74
C ASP A 99 0.30 3.60 -7.06
N ASP A 100 0.47 3.56 -5.75
CA ASP A 100 0.58 2.31 -5.00
C ASP A 100 -0.76 1.85 -4.45
N GLY A 101 -0.98 0.53 -4.49
CA GLY A 101 -2.22 -0.08 -4.00
C GLY A 101 -2.24 -0.14 -2.47
N PRO A 102 -3.18 0.54 -1.78
CA PRO A 102 -3.18 0.62 -0.32
C PRO A 102 -3.35 -0.76 0.33
N ILE A 103 -4.18 -1.64 -0.22
CA ILE A 103 -4.39 -3.00 0.32
C ILE A 103 -3.09 -3.82 0.31
N ALA A 104 -2.31 -3.76 -0.78
CA ALA A 104 -1.06 -4.50 -0.87
C ALA A 104 0.02 -3.88 0.06
N PHE A 105 0.03 -2.56 0.19
CA PHE A 105 0.94 -1.87 1.09
C PHE A 105 0.61 -2.13 2.57
N GLU A 106 -0.67 -2.30 2.91
CA GLU A 106 -1.11 -2.66 4.27
C GLU A 106 -0.50 -4.00 4.72
N ILE A 107 -0.42 -4.97 3.81
CA ILE A 107 0.23 -6.25 4.06
C ILE A 107 1.73 -6.05 4.31
N LEU A 108 2.42 -5.30 3.44
CA LEU A 108 3.85 -5.00 3.61
C LEU A 108 4.11 -4.31 4.96
N ALA A 109 3.36 -3.27 5.26
CA ALA A 109 3.46 -2.55 6.52
C ALA A 109 3.16 -3.47 7.71
N SER A 110 2.18 -4.38 7.60
CA SER A 110 1.89 -5.36 8.66
C SER A 110 3.10 -6.26 8.93
N VAL A 111 3.77 -6.72 7.87
CA VAL A 111 4.96 -7.58 7.99
C VAL A 111 6.13 -6.83 8.62
N ILE A 112 6.45 -5.65 8.08
CA ILE A 112 7.58 -4.80 8.50
C ILE A 112 7.42 -4.39 9.97
N HIS A 113 6.18 -4.14 10.40
CA HIS A 113 5.85 -3.76 11.78
C HIS A 113 5.53 -4.95 12.69
N HIS A 114 5.83 -6.19 12.27
CA HIS A 114 5.59 -7.41 13.04
C HIS A 114 4.14 -7.60 13.50
N ARG A 115 3.17 -7.04 12.78
CA ARG A 115 1.73 -7.26 12.98
C ARG A 115 1.27 -8.53 12.27
N ASN A 116 2.03 -9.61 12.43
CA ASN A 116 1.78 -10.86 11.68
C ASN A 116 0.41 -11.49 11.99
N LYS A 117 -0.20 -11.17 13.14
CA LYS A 117 -1.55 -11.63 13.51
C LYS A 117 -2.67 -11.06 12.64
N SER A 118 -2.47 -9.90 12.01
CA SER A 118 -3.45 -9.31 11.10
C SER A 118 -3.29 -9.80 9.65
N ILE A 119 -2.27 -10.61 9.37
CA ILE A 119 -2.05 -11.16 8.04
C ILE A 119 -2.89 -12.43 7.88
N SER A 120 -3.69 -12.47 6.82
CA SER A 120 -4.45 -13.67 6.47
C SER A 120 -3.52 -14.84 6.16
N LYS A 121 -3.90 -16.05 6.60
CA LYS A 121 -3.17 -17.29 6.29
C LYS A 121 -3.29 -17.71 4.82
N SER A 122 -4.24 -17.15 4.09
CA SER A 122 -4.40 -17.33 2.64
C SER A 122 -4.47 -15.97 1.95
N ALA A 123 -4.03 -15.91 0.71
CA ALA A 123 -4.07 -14.69 -0.08
C ALA A 123 -4.81 -14.94 -1.40
N SER A 124 -5.65 -13.98 -1.78
CA SER A 124 -6.31 -13.98 -3.08
C SER A 124 -5.34 -13.49 -4.16
N PHE A 125 -5.54 -13.92 -5.41
CA PHE A 125 -4.60 -13.69 -6.52
C PHE A 125 -4.33 -12.20 -6.80
N LYS A 126 -5.37 -11.35 -6.77
CA LYS A 126 -5.27 -9.93 -7.14
C LYS A 126 -4.38 -9.11 -6.18
N PRO A 127 -4.53 -9.18 -4.85
CA PRO A 127 -3.58 -8.59 -3.91
C PRO A 127 -2.15 -9.12 -4.04
N LEU A 128 -1.96 -10.41 -4.37
CA LEU A 128 -0.62 -10.99 -4.54
C LEU A 128 0.14 -10.38 -5.72
N THR A 129 -0.52 -10.13 -6.86
CA THR A 129 0.14 -9.47 -8.01
C THR A 129 0.59 -8.06 -7.65
N ASN A 130 -0.27 -7.28 -7.00
CA ASN A 130 0.07 -5.93 -6.56
C ASN A 130 1.20 -5.96 -5.52
N LEU A 131 1.13 -6.91 -4.57
CA LEU A 131 2.16 -7.10 -3.56
C LEU A 131 3.51 -7.44 -4.18
N ALA A 132 3.56 -8.33 -5.17
CA ALA A 132 4.79 -8.65 -5.90
C ALA A 132 5.37 -7.40 -6.60
N GLY A 133 4.53 -6.60 -7.25
CA GLY A 133 4.93 -5.35 -7.88
C GLY A 133 5.51 -4.33 -6.89
N LEU A 134 4.88 -4.15 -5.72
CA LEU A 134 5.41 -3.29 -4.66
C LEU A 134 6.72 -3.83 -4.08
N THR A 135 6.81 -5.14 -3.90
CA THR A 135 8.01 -5.79 -3.35
C THR A 135 9.20 -5.56 -4.26
N GLU A 136 9.02 -5.69 -5.56
CA GLU A 136 10.06 -5.36 -6.56
C GLU A 136 10.36 -3.85 -6.57
N LYS A 137 9.32 -3.00 -6.61
CA LYS A 137 9.47 -1.54 -6.66
C LYS A 137 10.30 -1.00 -5.49
N TYR A 138 10.10 -1.56 -4.30
CA TYR A 138 10.76 -1.11 -3.07
C TYR A 138 11.85 -2.07 -2.58
N LEU A 139 12.14 -3.14 -3.32
CA LEU A 139 13.15 -4.16 -2.98
C LEU A 139 12.95 -4.79 -1.59
N MET A 140 11.71 -5.15 -1.24
CA MET A 140 11.33 -5.67 0.09
C MET A 140 11.23 -7.21 0.16
N HIS A 141 12.00 -7.92 -0.67
CA HIS A 141 11.85 -9.39 -0.82
C HIS A 141 12.07 -10.16 0.48
N GLU A 142 13.06 -9.75 1.28
CA GLU A 142 13.40 -10.42 2.54
C GLU A 142 12.27 -10.29 3.57
N ALA A 143 11.62 -9.12 3.63
CA ALA A 143 10.50 -8.90 4.55
C ALA A 143 9.37 -9.92 4.30
N LEU A 144 9.06 -10.22 3.04
CA LEU A 144 7.96 -11.11 2.66
C LEU A 144 8.32 -12.60 2.63
N GLN A 145 9.57 -13.00 2.86
CA GLN A 145 10.00 -14.38 2.65
C GLN A 145 9.13 -15.39 3.42
N ILE A 146 8.91 -15.15 4.71
CA ILE A 146 8.16 -16.05 5.60
C ILE A 146 6.66 -16.07 5.24
N VAL A 147 6.09 -14.90 4.94
CA VAL A 147 4.66 -14.79 4.60
C VAL A 147 4.36 -15.45 3.26
N SER A 148 5.25 -15.28 2.29
CA SER A 148 5.14 -15.92 0.98
C SER A 148 5.17 -17.45 1.12
N GLN A 149 6.08 -17.99 1.94
CA GLN A 149 6.15 -19.43 2.19
C GLN A 149 4.85 -19.97 2.81
N LEU A 150 4.31 -19.27 3.82
CA LEU A 150 3.04 -19.65 4.46
C LEU A 150 1.89 -19.77 3.44
N TRP A 151 1.80 -18.83 2.49
CA TRP A 151 0.76 -18.87 1.47
C TRP A 151 0.97 -20.01 0.46
N LEU A 152 2.22 -20.28 0.05
CA LEU A 152 2.54 -21.38 -0.85
C LEU A 152 2.22 -22.75 -0.23
N ASP A 153 2.48 -22.93 1.06
CA ASP A 153 2.21 -24.18 1.77
C ASP A 153 0.69 -24.44 1.86
N ASN A 154 -0.10 -23.39 2.08
CA ASN A 154 -1.56 -23.50 2.15
C ASN A 154 -2.18 -23.78 0.77
N VAL A 155 -1.62 -23.21 -0.31
CA VAL A 155 -2.06 -23.55 -1.68
C VAL A 155 -1.78 -25.02 -2.00
N SER A 156 -0.62 -25.56 -1.59
CA SER A 156 -0.23 -26.95 -1.87
C SER A 156 -1.10 -27.96 -1.11
N THR A 157 -1.59 -27.59 0.07
CA THR A 157 -2.47 -28.43 0.89
C THR A 157 -3.85 -28.62 0.23
N ASP A 158 -4.37 -27.61 -0.46
CA ASP A 158 -5.66 -27.69 -1.15
C ASP A 158 -5.63 -28.71 -2.31
N TYR A 159 -4.54 -28.78 -3.07
CA TYR A 159 -4.37 -29.75 -4.16
C TYR A 159 -4.17 -31.20 -3.68
N SER A 160 -3.71 -31.39 -2.45
CA SER A 160 -3.48 -32.71 -1.84
C SER A 160 -4.77 -33.41 -1.42
N SER A 161 -5.89 -32.68 -1.39
CA SER A 161 -7.21 -33.17 -0.96
C SER A 161 -8.11 -33.63 -2.11
N LEU A 162 -7.64 -33.54 -3.36
CA LEU A 162 -8.36 -34.06 -4.52
C LEU A 162 -8.33 -35.60 -4.50
N PRO A 163 -9.48 -36.29 -4.59
CA PRO A 163 -9.50 -37.74 -4.68
C PRO A 163 -8.72 -38.16 -5.92
N SER A 164 -7.80 -39.11 -5.74
CA SER A 164 -7.10 -39.77 -6.84
C SER A 164 -8.16 -40.42 -7.74
N GLY A 165 -8.33 -39.87 -8.94
CA GLY A 165 -9.16 -40.46 -9.98
C GLY A 165 -8.57 -41.76 -10.51
#